data_AF-A0A934ESQ5-F1
#
_entry.id   AF-A0A934ESQ5-F1
#
_cell.length_a   1.000
_cell.length_b   1.000
_cell.length_c   1.000
_cell.angle_alpha   90.00
_cell.angle_beta   90.00
_cell.angle_gamma   90.00
#
_symmetry.space_group_name_H-M   'P 1'
#
loop_
_entity.id
_entity.type
_entity.pdbx_description
1 polymer ?
#
loop_
_entity_poly.entity_id
_entity_poly.type
_entity_poly.pdbx_seq_one_letter_code
_entity_poly.pdbx_strand_id
1 'polypeptide(L)'
;HVLTHECVACYDCVNACPVNGALDMKLVGDRKKIHYGLYAIMLVGLYVAVTNTARATGHWYTKINDAEYILRISELNQPKYLHKAGQFETE
;
A
#
# COMPACT_ATOMS: atom_id res chain seq x y z
N HIS A 1 -7.42 20.63 7.72
CA HIS A 1 -6.49 19.49 7.73
C HIS A 1 -7.35 18.24 7.88
N VAL A 2 -7.37 17.37 6.87
CA VAL A 2 -8.12 16.10 6.96
C VAL A 2 -7.27 15.15 7.79
N LEU A 3 -7.72 14.84 9.01
CA LEU A 3 -6.99 14.00 9.97
C LEU A 3 -7.87 12.81 10.34
N THR A 4 -8.15 11.98 9.35
CA THR A 4 -9.02 10.81 9.49
C THR A 4 -8.26 9.57 9.07
N HIS A 5 -8.62 8.42 9.64
CA HIS A 5 -7.94 7.14 9.38
C HIS A 5 -8.15 6.61 7.94
N GLU A 6 -9.16 7.12 7.23
CA GLU A 6 -9.43 6.78 5.84
C GLU A 6 -8.66 7.67 4.84
N CYS A 7 -7.96 8.70 5.32
CA CYS A 7 -7.16 9.56 4.47
C CYS A 7 -5.93 8.81 3.94
N VAL A 8 -5.92 8.54 2.64
CA VAL A 8 -4.81 7.86 1.93
C VAL A 8 -3.83 8.82 1.26
N ALA A 9 -3.90 10.12 1.58
CA ALA A 9 -2.99 11.14 1.07
C ALA A 9 -2.97 11.30 -0.48
N CYS A 10 -4.11 11.18 -1.15
CA CYS A 10 -4.22 11.23 -2.62
C CYS A 10 -4.08 12.63 -3.27
N TYR A 11 -4.09 13.72 -2.50
CA TYR A 11 -4.09 15.13 -2.97
C TYR A 11 -5.38 15.64 -3.65
N ASP A 12 -6.38 14.81 -3.94
CA ASP A 12 -7.59 15.24 -4.67
C ASP A 12 -8.33 16.40 -4.00
N CYS A 13 -8.51 16.34 -2.68
CA CYS A 13 -9.19 17.39 -1.94
C CYS A 13 -8.43 18.72 -1.95
N VAL A 14 -7.09 18.70 -2.02
CA VAL A 14 -6.25 19.89 -2.10
C VAL A 14 -6.37 20.51 -3.50
N ASN A 15 -6.35 19.66 -4.53
CA ASN A 15 -6.44 20.09 -5.93
C ASN A 15 -7.83 20.63 -6.31
N ALA A 16 -8.89 20.07 -5.74
CA ALA A 16 -10.27 20.48 -6.01
C ALA A 16 -10.71 21.73 -5.22
N CYS A 17 -9.91 22.18 -4.24
CA CYS A 17 -10.32 23.28 -3.37
C CYS A 17 -10.32 24.61 -4.13
N PRO A 18 -11.46 25.34 -4.19
CA PRO A 18 -11.54 26.63 -4.89
C PRO A 18 -10.84 27.75 -4.13
N VAL A 19 -10.60 27.58 -2.82
CA VAL A 19 -9.98 28.59 -1.96
C VAL A 19 -8.49 28.29 -1.81
N ASN A 20 -7.66 29.12 -2.42
CA ASN A 20 -6.21 28.99 -2.35
C ASN A 20 -5.71 29.01 -0.88
N GLY A 21 -4.96 27.97 -0.50
CA GLY A 21 -4.36 27.86 0.82
C GLY A 21 -5.30 27.49 1.97
N ALA A 22 -6.58 27.18 1.67
CA ALA A 22 -7.50 26.63 2.68
C ALA A 22 -7.14 25.18 3.05
N LEU A 23 -6.64 24.42 2.07
CA LEU A 23 -6.19 23.04 2.25
C LEU A 23 -4.76 22.88 1.74
N ASP A 24 -3.91 22.26 2.54
CA ASP A 24 -2.52 21.95 2.21
C ASP A 24 -2.13 20.60 2.80
N MET A 25 -1.23 19.90 2.11
CA MET A 25 -0.49 18.76 2.63
C MET A 25 0.71 19.21 3.45
N LYS A 26 0.80 18.72 4.69
CA LYS A 26 1.88 19.04 5.63
C LYS A 26 2.45 17.75 6.21
N LEU A 27 3.76 17.77 6.46
CA LEU A 27 4.41 16.67 7.17
C LEU A 27 3.98 16.72 8.65
N VAL A 28 3.81 15.56 9.29
CA VAL A 28 3.43 15.48 10.70
C VAL A 28 4.43 16.25 11.56
N GLY A 29 3.95 17.19 12.37
CA GLY A 29 4.77 18.00 13.28
C GLY A 29 5.43 19.22 12.65
N ASP A 30 5.37 19.38 11.33
CA ASP A 30 6.04 20.48 10.63
C ASP A 30 5.04 21.45 9.97
N ARG A 31 5.39 22.73 9.88
CA ARG A 31 4.52 23.75 9.23
C ARG A 31 4.73 23.82 7.72
N LYS A 32 5.70 23.06 7.19
CA LYS A 32 6.11 23.07 5.79
C LYS A 32 5.09 22.37 4.90
N LYS A 33 4.70 23.07 3.83
CA LYS A 33 3.85 22.53 2.76
C LYS A 33 4.68 21.60 1.88
N ILE A 34 4.14 20.44 1.56
CA ILE A 34 4.78 19.51 0.64
C ILE A 34 4.22 19.74 -0.74
N HIS A 35 5.10 19.97 -1.71
CA HIS A 35 4.71 20.06 -3.10
C HIS A 35 4.37 18.67 -3.64
N TYR A 36 3.30 18.58 -4.45
CA TYR A 36 2.82 17.32 -5.04
C TYR A 36 3.93 16.50 -5.70
N GLY A 37 4.77 17.15 -6.51
CA GLY A 37 5.88 16.46 -7.20
C GLY A 37 6.91 15.84 -6.24
N LEU A 38 7.21 16.51 -5.13
CA LEU A 38 8.14 15.98 -4.13
C LEU A 38 7.53 14.76 -3.42
N TYR A 39 6.24 14.83 -3.10
CA TYR A 39 5.52 13.70 -2.50
C TYR A 39 5.49 12.48 -3.43
N ALA A 40 5.20 12.67 -4.72
CA ALA A 40 5.19 11.59 -5.71
C ALA A 40 6.57 10.92 -5.83
N ILE A 41 7.64 11.71 -5.92
CA ILE A 41 9.02 11.20 -5.96
C ILE A 41 9.36 10.43 -4.68
N MET A 42 8.98 10.95 -3.51
CA MET A 42 9.25 10.29 -2.23
C MET A 42 8.53 8.94 -2.14
N LEU A 43 7.26 8.88 -2.54
CA LEU A 43 6.46 7.66 -2.50
C LEU A 43 7.03 6.59 -3.44
N VAL A 44 7.30 6.96 -4.70
CA VAL A 44 7.90 6.05 -5.69
C VAL A 44 9.30 5.63 -5.25
N GLY A 45 10.12 6.57 -4.78
CA GLY A 45 11.47 6.31 -4.29
C GLY A 45 11.48 5.35 -3.10
N LEU A 46 10.58 5.55 -2.13
CA LEU A 46 10.43 4.66 -0.98
C LEU A 46 10.02 3.25 -1.43
N TYR A 47 9.02 3.14 -2.31
CA TYR A 47 8.58 1.86 -2.85
C TYR A 47 9.73 1.12 -3.56
N VAL A 48 10.44 1.79 -4.46
CA VAL A 48 11.58 1.21 -5.19
C VAL A 48 12.70 0.83 -4.23
N ALA A 49 13.02 1.66 -3.23
CA ALA A 49 14.07 1.35 -2.27
C ALA A 49 13.73 0.13 -1.42
N VAL A 50 12.53 0.09 -0.83
CA VAL A 50 12.10 -1.02 0.04
C VAL A 50 12.03 -2.33 -0.75
N THR A 51 11.41 -2.30 -1.94
CA THR A 51 11.28 -3.50 -2.78
C THR A 51 12.64 -4.04 -3.22
N ASN A 52 13.57 -3.18 -3.68
CA ASN A 52 14.90 -3.62 -4.06
C ASN A 52 15.72 -4.13 -2.87
N THR A 53 15.62 -3.49 -1.70
CA THR A 53 16.26 -3.99 -0.48
C THR A 53 15.73 -5.37 -0.09
N ALA A 54 14.41 -5.58 -0.13
CA ALA A 54 13.80 -6.90 0.12
C ALA A 54 14.27 -7.96 -0.90
N ARG A 55 14.44 -7.58 -2.17
CA ARG A 55 14.98 -8.47 -3.21
C ARG A 55 16.44 -8.82 -2.98
N ALA A 56 17.28 -7.84 -2.65
CA ALA A 56 18.70 -8.03 -2.40
C ALA A 56 18.98 -8.87 -1.14
N THR A 57 18.12 -8.75 -0.12
CA THR A 57 18.21 -9.53 1.12
C THR A 57 17.57 -10.93 1.03
N GLY A 58 16.97 -11.28 -0.11
CA GLY A 58 16.30 -12.57 -0.30
C GLY A 58 14.94 -12.70 0.40
N HIS A 59 14.43 -11.64 1.02
CA HIS A 59 13.11 -11.62 1.67
C HIS A 59 11.93 -11.43 0.70
N TRP A 60 12.20 -11.07 -0.55
CA TRP A 60 11.16 -10.83 -1.55
C TRP A 60 10.61 -12.11 -2.20
N TYR A 61 11.47 -13.11 -2.40
CA TYR A 61 11.09 -14.30 -3.16
C TYR A 61 10.36 -15.30 -2.27
N THR A 62 9.36 -15.98 -2.85
CA THR A 62 8.66 -17.07 -2.18
C THR A 62 9.55 -18.31 -2.08
N LYS A 63 9.30 -19.15 -1.07
CA LYS A 63 9.94 -20.46 -0.92
C LYS A 63 9.29 -21.56 -1.77
N ILE A 64 8.12 -21.28 -2.35
CA ILE A 64 7.34 -22.21 -3.17
C ILE A 64 7.95 -22.25 -4.57
N ASN A 65 8.18 -23.44 -5.12
CA ASN A 65 8.66 -23.60 -6.49
C ASN A 65 7.53 -23.37 -7.52
N ASP A 66 7.89 -23.12 -8.77
CA ASP A 66 6.92 -22.80 -9.82
C ASP A 66 5.90 -23.92 -10.07
N ALA A 67 6.31 -25.19 -10.02
CA ALA A 67 5.41 -26.32 -10.24
C ALA A 67 4.34 -26.41 -9.14
N GLU A 68 4.73 -26.21 -7.89
CA GLU A 68 3.82 -26.17 -6.75
C GLU A 68 2.90 -24.93 -6.80
N TYR A 69 3.42 -23.78 -7.23
CA TYR A 69 2.62 -22.57 -7.42
C TYR A 69 1.52 -22.80 -8.47
N ILE A 70 1.87 -23.39 -9.63
CA ILE A 70 0.91 -23.71 -10.70
C ILE A 70 -0.13 -24.73 -10.22
N LEU A 71 0.30 -25.78 -9.49
CA LEU A 71 -0.61 -26.76 -8.90
C LEU A 71 -1.63 -26.07 -7.98
N ARG A 72 -1.16 -25.23 -7.05
CA ARG A 72 -2.03 -24.51 -6.11
C ARG A 72 -3.03 -23.57 -6.79
N ILE A 73 -2.66 -22.94 -7.90
CA ILE A 73 -3.59 -22.13 -8.71
C ILE A 73 -4.70 -23.00 -9.29
N SER A 74 -4.37 -24.20 -9.79
CA SER A 74 -5.38 -25.11 -10.34
C SER A 74 -6.40 -25.57 -9.28
N GLU A 75 -5.97 -25.61 -8.02
CA GLU A 75 -6.78 -26.01 -6.87
C GLU A 75 -7.49 -24.84 -6.17
N LEU A 76 -7.40 -23.62 -6.68
CA LEU A 76 -7.88 -22.41 -5.98
C LEU A 76 -9.37 -22.45 -5.59
N ASN A 77 -10.19 -23.24 -6.30
CA ASN A 77 -11.61 -23.41 -6.00
C ASN A 77 -11.92 -24.53 -4.99
N GLN A 78 -10.90 -25.24 -4.48
CA GLN A 78 -11.11 -26.25 -3.45
C GLN A 78 -11.62 -25.60 -2.15
N PRO A 79 -12.49 -26.28 -1.38
CA PRO A 79 -13.04 -25.75 -0.13
C PRO A 79 -12.01 -25.20 0.86
N LYS A 80 -10.77 -25.71 0.81
CA LYS A 80 -9.63 -25.25 1.62
C LYS A 80 -9.22 -23.79 1.38
N TYR A 81 -9.40 -23.27 0.15
CA TYR A 81 -9.02 -21.90 -0.24
C TYR A 81 -10.20 -20.93 -0.23
N LEU A 82 -11.42 -21.42 -0.02
CA LEU A 82 -12.58 -20.55 0.14
C LEU A 82 -12.43 -19.76 1.44
N HIS A 83 -12.49 -18.43 1.33
CA HIS A 83 -12.61 -17.58 2.50
C HIS A 83 -13.88 -17.98 3.25
N LYS A 84 -13.71 -18.71 4.36
CA LYS A 84 -14.81 -19.07 5.24
C LYS A 84 -15.44 -17.77 5.72
N ALA A 85 -16.68 -17.51 5.29
CA ALA A 85 -17.46 -16.32 5.65
C ALA A 85 -17.85 -16.36 7.14
N GLY A 86 -16.87 -16.27 8.05
CA GLY A 86 -17.07 -16.24 9.50
C GLY A 86 -17.09 -17.60 10.20
N GLN A 87 -16.79 -18.72 9.53
CA GLN A 87 -16.65 -20.03 10.19
C GLN A 87 -15.17 -20.35 10.40
N PHE A 88 -14.63 -20.08 11.59
CA PHE A 88 -13.28 -20.51 11.96
C PHE A 88 -13.45 -21.66 12.96
N GLU A 89 -13.00 -22.87 12.61
CA GLU A 89 -12.81 -23.92 13.61
C GLU A 89 -11.49 -23.60 14.31
N THR A 90 -11.57 -23.23 15.58
CA THR A 90 -10.44 -23.11 16.48
C THR A 90 -10.19 -24.49 17.09
N GLU A 91 -9.02 -25.08 16.83
CA GLU A 91 -8.50 -26.17 17.67
C GLU A 91 -8.24 -25.68 19.11
#